data_AF-A0A9P0KL82-F1
#
_entry.id   AF-A0A9P0KL82-F1
#
_cell.length_a   1.000
_cell.length_b   1.000
_cell.length_c   1.000
_cell.angle_alpha   90.00
_cell.angle_beta   90.00
_cell.angle_gamma   90.00
#
_symmetry.space_group_name_H-M   'P 1'
#
loop_
_entity.id
_entity.type
_entity.pdbx_description
1 polymer ?
#
loop_
_entity_poly.entity_id
_entity_poly.type
_entity_poly.pdbx_seq_one_letter_code
_entity_poly.pdbx_strand_id
1 'polypeptide(L)' 'MRPQLLELSEQLQASLIAYDEGLQSDDVGLAGALWRRLYQMGDVDIHDLEALVKYVRQQISMLDSIPNEKIFRAEVNWA' A
#
# COMPACT_ATOMS: atom_id res chain seq x y z
N MET A 1 25.26 -10.03 5.65
CA MET A 1 24.36 -10.32 4.51
C MET A 1 23.08 -11.04 4.94
N ARG A 2 23.13 -12.15 5.71
CA ARG A 2 21.92 -12.81 6.23
C ARG A 2 21.04 -11.96 7.18
N PRO A 3 21.57 -11.15 8.13
CA PRO A 3 20.72 -10.41 9.06
C PRO A 3 19.95 -9.27 8.39
N GLN A 4 20.56 -8.56 7.43
CA GLN A 4 19.88 -7.49 6.69
C GLN A 4 18.69 -8.01 5.88
N LEU A 5 18.81 -9.22 5.33
CA LEU A 5 17.73 -9.84 4.56
C LEU A 5 16.55 -10.25 5.45
N LEU A 6 16.84 -10.74 6.67
CA LEU A 6 15.81 -11.04 7.67
C LEU A 6 15.08 -9.78 8.11
N GLU A 7 15.83 -8.72 8.44
CA GLU A 7 15.27 -7.42 8.82
C GLU A 7 14.37 -6.84 7.73
N LEU A 8 14.83 -6.84 6.47
CA LEU A 8 14.04 -6.40 5.32
C LEU A 8 12.76 -7.24 5.14
N SER A 9 12.85 -8.54 5.37
CA SER A 9 11.69 -9.44 5.30
C SER A 9 10.67 -9.12 6.39
N GLU A 10 11.11 -8.91 7.64
CA GLU A 10 10.23 -8.55 8.76
C GLU A 10 9.56 -7.21 8.52
N GLN A 11 10.31 -6.20 8.07
CA GLN A 11 9.76 -4.88 7.73
C GLN A 11 8.74 -4.97 6.59
N LEU A 12 8.99 -5.80 5.57
CA LEU A 12 8.04 -6.03 4.49
C LEU A 12 6.76 -6.67 5.02
N GLN A 13 6.86 -7.74 5.81
CA GLN A 13 5.70 -8.45 6.37
C GLN A 13 4.85 -7.52 7.25
N ALA A 14 5.48 -6.76 8.14
CA ALA A 14 4.79 -5.78 8.97
C ALA A 14 4.07 -4.71 8.13
N SER A 15 4.71 -4.24 7.05
CA SER A 15 4.08 -3.27 6.15
C SER A 15 2.87 -3.83 5.40
N LEU A 16 2.91 -5.10 4.98
CA LEU A 16 1.78 -5.75 4.31
C LEU A 16 0.58 -5.88 5.24
N ILE A 17 0.81 -6.26 6.50
CA ILE A 17 -0.26 -6.35 7.52
C ILE A 17 -0.89 -4.97 7.75
N ALA A 18 -0.07 -3.93 7.90
CA ALA A 18 -0.56 -2.57 8.11
C ALA A 18 -1.38 -2.05 6.91
N TYR A 19 -0.99 -2.42 5.68
CA TYR A 19 -1.76 -2.07 4.49
C TYR A 19 -3.09 -2.81 4.43
N ASP A 20 -3.11 -4.11 4.74
CA ASP A 20 -4.35 -4.89 4.78
C ASP A 20 -5.34 -4.33 5.80
N GLU A 21 -4.86 -4.01 7.02
CA GLU A 21 -5.65 -3.36 8.04
C GLU A 21 -6.19 -2.00 7.57
N GLY A 22 -5.35 -1.15 6.99
CA GLY A 22 -5.78 0.16 6.48
C GLY A 22 -6.78 0.07 5.32
N LEU A 23 -6.61 -0.92 4.45
CA LEU A 23 -7.53 -1.15 3.34
C LEU A 23 -8.90 -1.67 3.82
N GLN A 24 -8.94 -2.50 4.86
CA GLN A 24 -10.19 -3.04 5.40
C GLN A 24 -10.90 -2.13 6.41
N SER A 25 -10.19 -1.16 7.00
CA SER A 25 -10.74 -0.26 8.03
C SER A 25 -11.14 1.10 7.48
N ASP A 26 -10.28 2.11 7.62
CA ASP A 26 -10.54 3.50 7.25
C ASP A 26 -9.30 4.20 6.65
N ASP A 27 -9.52 5.39 6.10
CA ASP A 27 -8.47 6.17 5.45
C ASP A 27 -7.43 6.73 6.42
N VAL A 28 -7.75 6.86 7.71
CA VAL A 28 -6.80 7.32 8.73
C VAL A 28 -5.79 6.21 9.03
N GLY A 29 -6.25 4.97 9.16
CA GLY A 29 -5.43 3.77 9.30
C GLY A 29 -4.50 3.59 8.09
N LEU A 30 -5.06 3.70 6.88
CA LEU A 30 -4.29 3.62 5.63
C LEU A 30 -3.26 4.74 5.50
N ALA A 31 -3.64 5.99 5.80
CA ALA A 31 -2.72 7.13 5.83
C ALA A 31 -1.57 6.89 6.81
N GLY A 32 -1.88 6.37 8.01
CA GLY A 32 -0.87 6.02 9.00
C GLY A 32 0.09 4.94 8.51
N ALA A 33 -0.41 3.90 7.84
CA ALA A 33 0.43 2.83 7.28
C ALA A 33 1.36 3.36 6.17
N LEU A 34 0.83 4.17 5.25
CA LEU A 34 1.59 4.79 4.16
C LEU A 34 2.64 5.78 4.68
N TRP A 35 2.28 6.60 5.66
CA TRP A 35 3.20 7.53 6.30
C TRP A 35 4.38 6.81 6.98
N ARG A 36 4.09 5.80 7.80
CA ARG A 36 5.15 5.00 8.45
C ARG A 36 6.09 4.34 7.43
N ARG A 37 5.55 3.86 6.31
CA ARG A 37 6.33 3.05 5.37
C ARG A 37 7.06 3.87 4.32
N LEU A 38 6.39 4.82 3.68
CA LEU A 38 6.93 5.57 2.54
C LEU A 38 7.67 6.83 2.98
N TYR A 39 7.20 7.47 4.05
CA TYR A 39 7.82 8.67 4.60
C TYR A 39 8.71 8.36 5.81
N GLN A 40 8.83 7.09 6.22
CA GLN A 40 9.63 6.67 7.37
C GLN A 40 9.28 7.44 8.66
N MET A 41 8.00 7.79 8.84
CA MET A 41 7.53 8.62 9.95
C MET A 41 8.13 10.04 9.98
N GLY A 42 8.71 10.50 8.88
CA GLY A 42 9.23 11.85 8.71
C GLY A 42 8.17 12.87 8.35
N ASP A 43 8.60 14.10 8.08
CA ASP A 43 7.70 15.17 7.67
C ASP A 43 7.05 14.88 6.31
N VAL A 44 5.77 15.20 6.18
CA VAL A 44 4.97 15.02 4.97
C VAL A 44 3.96 16.15 4.85
N ASP A 45 3.72 16.62 3.63
CA ASP A 45 2.58 17.48 3.36
C ASP A 45 1.30 16.65 3.46
N ILE A 46 0.34 17.13 4.25
CA ILE A 46 -0.93 16.44 4.48
C ILE A 46 -1.68 16.22 3.16
N HIS A 47 -1.58 17.15 2.20
CA HIS A 47 -2.22 17.03 0.90
C HIS A 47 -1.58 15.94 0.03
N ASP A 48 -0.26 15.75 0.12
CA ASP A 48 0.44 14.68 -0.59
C ASP A 48 0.08 13.31 0.00
N LEU A 49 -0.01 13.21 1.33
CA LEU A 49 -0.46 11.99 2.00
C LEU A 49 -1.92 11.65 1.66
N GLU A 50 -2.80 12.65 1.64
CA GLU A 50 -4.20 12.49 1.24
C GLU A 50 -4.32 12.03 -0.22
N ALA A 51 -3.57 12.66 -1.13
CA ALA A 51 -3.55 12.28 -2.54
C ALA A 51 -3.07 10.83 -2.72
N LEU A 52 -2.07 10.42 -1.96
CA LEU A 52 -1.55 9.06 -1.97
C LEU A 52 -2.58 8.04 -1.47
N VAL A 53 -3.29 8.33 -0.39
CA VAL A 53 -4.38 7.49 0.12
C VAL A 53 -5.46 7.31 -0.95
N LYS A 54 -5.91 8.42 -1.56
CA LYS A 54 -6.92 8.39 -2.64
C LYS A 54 -6.45 7.56 -3.84
N TYR A 55 -5.19 7.74 -4.24
CA TYR A 55 -4.60 6.96 -5.32
C TYR A 55 -4.62 5.45 -5.00
N VAL A 56 -4.15 5.04 -3.81
CA VAL A 56 -4.15 3.63 -3.42
C VAL A 56 -5.56 3.04 -3.41
N ARG A 57 -6.55 3.77 -2.88
CA ARG A 57 -7.97 3.35 -2.91
C ARG A 57 -8.48 3.16 -4.35
N GLN A 58 -8.14 4.08 -5.24
CA GLN A 58 -8.52 4.00 -6.65
C GLN A 58 -7.87 2.80 -7.33
N GLN A 59 -6.59 2.52 -7.07
CA GLN A 59 -5.90 1.36 -7.65
C GLN A 59 -6.50 0.04 -7.16
N ILE A 60 -6.84 -0.08 -5.86
CA ILE A 60 -7.51 -1.28 -5.34
C ILE A 60 -8.89 -1.45 -5.97
N SER A 61 -9.69 -0.39 -6.03
CA SER A 61 -11.00 -0.44 -6.69
C SER A 61 -10.90 -0.80 -8.18
N MET A 62 -9.88 -0.30 -8.87
CA MET A 62 -9.58 -0.69 -10.25
C MET A 62 -9.25 -2.18 -10.32
N LEU A 63 -8.34 -2.69 -9.48
CA LEU A 63 -7.96 -4.10 -9.45
C LEU A 63 -9.15 -5.02 -9.17
N ASP A 64 -10.03 -4.66 -8.23
CA ASP A 64 -11.25 -5.40 -7.91
C ASP A 64 -12.23 -5.48 -9.10
N SER A 65 -12.16 -4.52 -10.01
CA SER A 65 -13.01 -4.49 -11.22
C SER A 65 -12.46 -5.35 -12.37
N ILE A 66 -11.19 -5.79 -12.30
CA ILE A 66 -10.56 -6.56 -13.37
C ILE A 66 -10.99 -8.03 -13.25
N PRO A 67 -11.52 -8.66 -14.32
CA PRO A 67 -11.81 -10.09 -14.31
C PRO A 67 -10.56 -10.92 -14.05
N ASN A 68 -10.69 -11.96 -13.22
CA ASN A 68 -9.59 -12.86 -12.86
C ASN A 68 -8.80 -13.38 -14.07
N GLU A 69 -9.47 -13.70 -15.17
CA GLU A 69 -8.83 -14.16 -16.42
C GLU A 69 -7.80 -13.17 -16.97
N LYS A 70 -8.05 -11.87 -16.84
CA LYS A 70 -7.10 -10.81 -17.25
C LYS A 70 -5.97 -10.66 -16.26
N ILE A 71 -6.25 -10.78 -14.95
CA ILE A 71 -5.22 -10.77 -13.90
C ILE A 71 -4.22 -11.91 -14.12
N PHE A 72 -4.71 -13.13 -14.39
CA PHE A 72 -3.86 -14.30 -14.64
C PHE A 72 -3.03 -14.17 -15.92
N ARG A 73 -3.44 -13.32 -16.87
CA ARG A 73 -2.68 -12.98 -18.07
C ARG A 73 -1.75 -11.78 -17.91
N ALA A 74 -1.71 -11.18 -16.71
CA ALA A 74 -0.98 -9.94 -16.42
C ALA A 74 -1.39 -8.75 -17.31
N GLU A 75 -2.65 -8.74 -17.79
CA GLU A 75 -3.21 -7.67 -18.61
C GLU A 75 -3.82 -6.57 -17.71
N VAL A 76 -2.97 -5.93 -16.88
CA VAL A 76 -3.38 -4.86 -15.97
C VAL A 76 -2.92 -3.51 -16.51
N ASN A 77 -3.88 -2.63 -16.83
CA ASN A 77 -3.60 -1.25 -17.18
C ASN A 77 -3.71 -0.40 -15.92
N TRP A 78 -2.57 0.02 -15.37
CA TRP A 78 -2.52 0.92 -14.23
C TRP A 78 -3.01 2.32 -14.65
N ALA A 79 -3.90 2.91 -13.85
CA ALA A 79 -4.45 4.24 -14.06
C ALA A 79 -3.57 5.33 -13.43
#